data_AF-A0A7U4QMC8-F1
#
_entry.id   AF-A0A7U4QMC8-F1
#
_cell.length_a   1.000
_cell.length_b   1.000
_cell.length_c   1.000
_cell.angle_alpha   90.00
_cell.angle_beta   90.00
_cell.angle_gamma   90.00
#
_symmetry.space_group_name_H-M   'P 1'
#
loop_
_entity.id
_entity.type
_entity.pdbx_description
1 polymer ?
#
loop_
_entity_poly.entity_id
_entity_poly.type
_entity_poly.pdbx_seq_one_letter_code
_entity_poly.pdbx_strand_id
1 'polypeptide(L)'
;MSTIFDSESERRAYSTIRTRWSRFLDVYPHIPVRKALGYDRLRTLSISDRAKEYLLKTEFDFVVCDRSGSPILVVEFDGLSHGFSRDGEYCQVLQTGDQHRKLKLDAKIGACESSDLPIVVVSYPETEPFADPDCPVTVLDAVIGEVITERKRQQLVASRSDHLGAALEDDPSGETTDSLLLEIEVIAEQENPIRCRIREMQNGLPVSFGEQFHPLKDRPGYVGARRSIIGGIEVREQKLRQQILLNYDVYVRPVNCSGCDPFHLANLLAEYGLTRKAIRMVGTSSQEWQKLQAETPWTDEPSEG
;
A
#
# COMPACT_ATOMS: atom_id res chain seq x y z
N MET A 1 -13.20 -11.93 30.69
CA MET A 1 -12.07 -11.00 30.45
C MET A 1 -12.63 -9.85 29.63
N SER A 2 -12.56 -8.61 30.13
CA SER A 2 -12.93 -7.42 29.35
C SER A 2 -11.82 -7.14 28.34
N THR A 3 -12.16 -7.17 27.06
CA THR A 3 -11.28 -6.76 25.97
C THR A 3 -11.17 -5.23 25.93
N ILE A 4 -10.02 -4.70 25.50
CA ILE A 4 -9.84 -3.24 25.28
C ILE A 4 -10.46 -2.78 23.96
N PHE A 5 -10.66 -3.71 23.01
CA PHE A 5 -11.19 -3.42 21.67
C PHE A 5 -12.70 -3.23 21.68
N ASP A 6 -13.17 -2.28 20.86
CA ASP A 6 -14.59 -1.94 20.70
C ASP A 6 -15.34 -2.98 19.86
N SER A 7 -14.63 -3.81 19.08
CA SER A 7 -15.23 -4.94 18.34
C SER A 7 -14.31 -6.16 18.18
N GLU A 8 -14.92 -7.33 17.93
CA GLU A 8 -14.19 -8.55 17.57
C GLU A 8 -13.41 -8.41 16.25
N SER A 9 -13.95 -7.63 15.31
CA SER A 9 -13.33 -7.33 14.01
C SER A 9 -12.07 -6.49 14.17
N GLU A 10 -12.13 -5.45 15.00
CA GLU A 10 -10.98 -4.63 15.36
C GLU A 10 -9.90 -5.46 16.08
N ARG A 11 -10.30 -6.29 17.05
CA ARG A 11 -9.40 -7.23 17.73
C ARG A 11 -8.69 -8.17 16.75
N ARG A 12 -9.42 -8.66 15.74
CA ARG A 12 -8.87 -9.54 14.69
C ARG A 12 -7.89 -8.78 13.79
N ALA A 13 -8.24 -7.57 13.36
CA ALA A 13 -7.36 -6.71 12.57
C ALA A 13 -6.05 -6.45 13.33
N TYR A 14 -6.14 -5.99 14.58
CA TYR A 14 -4.98 -5.78 15.46
C TYR A 14 -4.11 -7.03 15.60
N SER A 15 -4.72 -8.18 15.93
CA SER A 15 -3.98 -9.43 16.13
C SER A 15 -3.26 -9.86 14.84
N THR A 16 -3.87 -9.65 13.69
CA THR A 16 -3.29 -10.00 12.38
C THR A 16 -2.09 -9.13 12.07
N ILE A 17 -2.25 -7.80 12.15
CA ILE A 17 -1.18 -6.84 11.90
C ILE A 17 -0.02 -7.10 12.86
N ARG A 18 -0.29 -7.16 14.17
CA ARG A 18 0.74 -7.38 15.19
C ARG A 18 1.50 -8.69 14.94
N THR A 19 0.81 -9.78 14.60
CA THR A 19 1.46 -11.07 14.35
C THR A 19 2.39 -10.99 13.13
N ARG A 20 1.91 -10.41 12.03
CA ARG A 20 2.67 -10.31 10.77
C ARG A 20 3.86 -9.34 10.88
N TRP A 21 3.67 -8.23 11.58
CA TRP A 21 4.62 -7.11 11.58
C TRP A 21 5.51 -7.03 12.82
N SER A 22 5.26 -7.79 13.89
CA SER A 22 6.02 -7.74 15.17
C SER A 22 7.55 -7.88 15.07
N ARG A 23 8.06 -8.46 13.97
CA ARG A 23 9.50 -8.54 13.72
C ARG A 23 10.09 -7.20 13.27
N PHE A 24 9.30 -6.40 12.55
CA PHE A 24 9.71 -5.17 11.87
C PHE A 24 9.25 -3.91 12.60
N LEU A 25 8.07 -3.95 13.22
CA LEU A 25 7.37 -2.79 13.76
C LEU A 25 6.70 -3.13 15.09
N ASP A 26 6.39 -2.07 15.85
CA ASP A 26 5.56 -2.16 17.04
C ASP A 26 4.18 -1.56 16.74
N VAL A 27 3.11 -2.23 17.20
CA VAL A 27 1.73 -1.81 16.95
C VAL A 27 1.03 -1.68 18.28
N TYR A 28 0.56 -0.47 18.57
CA TYR A 28 -0.08 -0.14 19.85
C TYR A 28 -1.55 0.19 19.64
N PRO A 29 -2.47 -0.48 20.36
CA PRO A 29 -3.89 -0.18 20.26
C PRO A 29 -4.28 0.96 21.22
N HIS A 30 -5.35 1.69 20.88
CA HIS A 30 -5.99 2.70 21.74
C HIS A 30 -5.02 3.76 22.28
N ILE A 31 -4.17 4.31 21.41
CA ILE A 31 -3.24 5.37 21.79
C ILE A 31 -3.97 6.71 21.79
N PRO A 32 -3.97 7.48 22.90
CA PRO A 32 -4.53 8.83 22.90
C PRO A 32 -3.96 9.70 21.80
N VAL A 33 -4.82 10.37 21.04
CA VAL A 33 -4.40 11.22 19.91
C VAL A 33 -3.40 12.28 20.39
N ARG A 34 -3.63 12.86 21.58
CA ARG A 34 -2.72 13.82 22.22
C ARG A 34 -1.31 13.28 22.53
N LYS A 35 -1.16 11.96 22.68
CA LYS A 35 0.15 11.33 22.88
C LYS A 35 0.86 11.09 21.54
N ALA A 36 0.12 10.67 20.52
CA ALA A 36 0.67 10.40 19.19
C ALA A 36 1.05 11.70 18.45
N LEU A 37 0.21 12.74 18.50
CA LEU A 37 0.43 14.01 17.78
C LEU A 37 1.08 15.11 18.63
N GLY A 38 1.09 14.96 19.95
CA GLY A 38 1.56 15.98 20.89
C GLY A 38 0.46 16.97 21.29
N TYR A 39 0.36 17.23 22.60
CA TYR A 39 -0.67 18.10 23.17
C TYR A 39 -0.60 19.54 22.63
N ASP A 40 0.60 20.13 22.63
CA ASP A 40 0.78 21.52 22.19
C ASP A 40 0.48 21.68 20.71
N ARG A 41 0.91 20.71 19.89
CA ARG A 41 0.63 20.69 18.45
C ARG A 41 -0.87 20.72 18.17
N LEU A 42 -1.65 19.87 18.85
CA LEU A 42 -3.12 19.86 18.74
C LEU A 42 -3.77 21.21 19.09
N ARG A 43 -3.24 21.94 20.08
CA ARG A 43 -3.80 23.25 20.44
C ARG A 43 -3.55 24.32 19.37
N THR A 44 -2.45 24.20 18.63
CA THR A 44 -2.06 25.13 17.55
C THR A 44 -2.73 24.86 16.20
N LEU A 45 -3.39 23.71 16.03
CA LEU A 45 -4.08 23.39 14.76
C LEU A 45 -5.12 24.45 14.40
N SER A 46 -5.21 24.77 13.11
CA SER A 46 -6.21 25.71 12.56
C SER A 46 -7.56 25.02 12.33
N ILE A 47 -8.12 24.42 13.37
CA ILE A 47 -9.42 23.73 13.39
C ILE A 47 -10.31 24.28 14.52
N SER A 48 -11.61 23.95 14.50
CA SER A 48 -12.54 24.40 15.55
C SER A 48 -12.15 23.91 16.95
N ASP A 49 -12.44 24.71 17.99
CA ASP A 49 -12.16 24.33 19.38
C ASP A 49 -12.88 23.04 19.79
N ARG A 50 -14.09 22.79 19.27
CA ARG A 50 -14.81 21.54 19.49
C ARG A 50 -14.07 20.34 18.89
N ALA A 51 -13.46 20.49 17.73
CA ALA A 51 -12.62 19.44 17.12
C ALA A 51 -11.34 19.23 17.94
N LYS A 52 -10.68 20.30 18.41
CA LYS A 52 -9.53 20.19 19.32
C LYS A 52 -9.89 19.43 20.59
N GLU A 53 -11.00 19.79 21.23
CA GLU A 53 -11.48 19.08 22.43
C GLU A 53 -11.79 17.61 22.17
N TYR A 54 -12.40 17.30 21.03
CA TYR A 54 -12.65 15.92 20.61
C TYR A 54 -11.34 15.15 20.48
N LEU A 55 -10.36 15.69 19.73
CA LEU A 55 -9.05 15.06 19.54
C LEU A 55 -8.29 14.88 20.87
N LEU A 56 -8.37 15.85 21.78
CA LEU A 56 -7.72 15.76 23.09
C LEU A 56 -8.29 14.65 23.98
N LYS A 57 -9.53 14.21 23.74
CA LYS A 57 -10.26 13.22 24.55
C LYS A 57 -10.38 11.85 23.88
N THR A 58 -9.98 11.72 22.62
CA THR A 58 -10.11 10.48 21.85
C THR A 58 -8.78 9.75 21.68
N GLU A 59 -8.87 8.54 21.15
CA GLU A 59 -7.76 7.62 20.94
C GLU A 59 -7.79 7.16 19.48
N PHE A 60 -6.63 6.81 18.95
CA PHE A 60 -6.50 6.10 17.69
C PHE A 60 -6.66 4.61 17.92
N ASP A 61 -7.33 3.92 16.98
CA ASP A 61 -7.53 2.47 17.11
C ASP A 61 -6.18 1.76 17.13
N PHE A 62 -5.32 2.02 16.14
CA PHE A 62 -3.93 1.54 16.14
C PHE A 62 -2.93 2.64 15.76
N VAL A 63 -1.79 2.63 16.45
CA VAL A 63 -0.60 3.40 16.07
C VAL A 63 0.53 2.42 15.80
N VAL A 64 1.02 2.47 14.57
CA VAL A 64 2.19 1.72 14.12
C VAL A 64 3.42 2.58 14.35
N CYS A 65 4.40 2.03 15.04
CA CYS A 65 5.67 2.67 15.34
C CYS A 65 6.83 1.87 14.73
N ASP A 66 7.90 2.58 14.38
CA ASP A 66 9.19 1.94 14.17
C ASP A 66 9.76 1.42 15.51
N ARG A 67 10.87 0.67 15.43
CA ARG A 67 11.50 0.04 16.59
C ARG A 67 12.11 1.02 17.60
N SER A 68 12.23 2.31 17.24
CA SER A 68 12.63 3.35 18.17
C SER A 68 11.44 3.88 18.99
N GLY A 69 10.23 3.45 18.66
CA GLY A 69 8.98 3.93 19.26
C GLY A 69 8.40 5.16 18.58
N SER A 70 8.98 5.63 17.45
CA SER A 70 8.42 6.75 16.69
C SER A 70 7.19 6.29 15.90
N PRO A 71 6.05 7.00 15.99
CA PRO A 71 4.90 6.77 15.13
C PRO A 71 5.27 6.91 13.65
N ILE A 72 4.75 6.01 12.81
CA ILE A 72 4.91 6.04 11.35
C ILE A 72 3.58 5.99 10.60
N LEU A 73 2.55 5.38 11.20
CA LEU A 73 1.21 5.28 10.62
C LEU A 73 0.17 5.18 11.72
N VAL A 74 -0.94 5.88 11.54
CA VAL A 74 -2.17 5.69 12.30
C VAL A 74 -3.15 4.87 11.45
N VAL A 75 -3.83 3.92 12.09
CA VAL A 75 -4.87 3.13 11.45
C VAL A 75 -6.15 3.26 12.27
N GLU A 76 -7.23 3.66 11.60
CA GLU A 76 -8.60 3.66 12.13
C GLU A 76 -9.41 2.56 11.45
N PHE A 77 -10.16 1.78 12.23
CA PHE A 77 -11.01 0.72 11.73
C PHE A 77 -12.49 1.11 11.80
N ASP A 78 -13.15 1.20 10.65
CA ASP A 78 -14.57 1.46 10.55
C ASP A 78 -15.38 0.21 10.23
N GLY A 79 -15.65 -0.57 11.27
CA GLY A 79 -16.54 -1.74 11.19
C GLY A 79 -18.05 -1.42 11.15
N LEU A 80 -18.46 -0.16 11.29
CA LEU A 80 -19.88 0.24 11.38
C LEU A 80 -20.41 0.75 10.05
N SER A 81 -19.71 1.72 9.47
CA SER A 81 -20.12 2.37 8.23
C SER A 81 -19.46 1.74 7.01
N HIS A 82 -18.47 0.87 7.21
CA HIS A 82 -17.61 0.34 6.16
C HIS A 82 -16.84 1.42 5.39
N GLY A 83 -16.64 2.59 5.98
CA GLY A 83 -15.92 3.69 5.37
C GLY A 83 -14.41 3.44 5.25
N PHE A 84 -13.75 4.37 4.58
CA PHE A 84 -12.30 4.35 4.33
C PHE A 84 -11.78 5.77 4.07
N SER A 85 -10.47 5.98 4.15
CA SER A 85 -9.84 7.27 3.81
C SER A 85 -9.49 7.34 2.33
N ARG A 86 -9.75 8.50 1.72
CA ARG A 86 -9.35 8.83 0.35
C ARG A 86 -9.11 10.32 0.22
N ASP A 87 -7.95 10.69 -0.32
CA ASP A 87 -7.53 12.05 -0.66
C ASP A 87 -7.66 13.01 0.53
N GLY A 88 -7.23 12.56 1.71
CA GLY A 88 -7.30 13.33 2.96
C GLY A 88 -8.69 13.46 3.57
N GLU A 89 -9.66 12.71 3.06
CA GLU A 89 -11.04 12.72 3.55
C GLU A 89 -11.54 11.32 3.91
N TYR A 90 -12.46 11.26 4.86
CA TYR A 90 -13.18 10.04 5.15
C TYR A 90 -14.40 9.87 4.23
N CYS A 91 -14.42 8.74 3.53
CA CYS A 91 -15.52 8.28 2.68
C CYS A 91 -16.41 7.31 3.47
N GLN A 92 -17.55 7.79 3.95
CA GLN A 92 -18.55 6.96 4.62
C GLN A 92 -19.35 6.15 3.59
N VAL A 93 -19.47 4.83 3.78
CA VAL A 93 -20.19 3.95 2.83
C VAL A 93 -21.64 3.72 3.26
N LEU A 94 -21.87 3.38 4.53
CA LEU A 94 -23.20 3.15 5.09
C LEU A 94 -23.56 4.26 6.08
N GLN A 95 -24.84 4.62 6.14
CA GLN A 95 -25.32 5.47 7.23
C GLN A 95 -25.38 4.66 8.54
N THR A 96 -25.01 5.29 9.65
CA THR A 96 -24.97 4.66 10.97
C THR A 96 -25.74 5.52 11.98
N GLY A 97 -25.99 4.97 13.17
CA GLY A 97 -26.59 5.75 14.26
C GLY A 97 -25.71 6.90 14.76
N ASP A 98 -24.40 6.88 14.49
CA ASP A 98 -23.50 7.97 14.81
C ASP A 98 -23.52 9.04 13.70
N GLN A 99 -24.41 10.03 13.86
CA GLN A 99 -24.57 11.14 12.92
C GLN A 99 -23.28 11.98 12.74
N HIS A 100 -22.31 11.87 13.66
CA HIS A 100 -21.06 12.62 13.60
C HIS A 100 -19.87 11.76 13.16
N ARG A 101 -20.10 10.53 12.69
CA ARG A 101 -19.03 9.58 12.29
C ARG A 101 -18.05 10.21 11.30
N LYS A 102 -18.56 10.78 10.19
CA LYS A 102 -17.73 11.47 9.21
C LYS A 102 -16.94 12.63 9.82
N LEU A 103 -17.60 13.51 10.56
CA LEU A 103 -16.96 14.65 11.22
C LEU A 103 -15.81 14.23 12.16
N LYS A 104 -16.01 13.15 12.92
CA LYS A 104 -15.01 12.62 13.86
C LYS A 104 -13.78 12.07 13.13
N LEU A 105 -13.99 11.28 12.08
CA LEU A 105 -12.90 10.68 11.32
C LEU A 105 -12.17 11.71 10.47
N ASP A 106 -12.88 12.65 9.83
CA ASP A 106 -12.26 13.79 9.12
C ASP A 106 -11.39 14.64 10.08
N ALA A 107 -11.85 14.86 11.33
CA ALA A 107 -11.05 15.60 12.32
C ALA A 107 -9.73 14.88 12.67
N LYS A 108 -9.75 13.54 12.78
CA LYS A 108 -8.54 12.74 13.00
C LYS A 108 -7.63 12.78 11.77
N ILE A 109 -8.20 12.66 10.57
CA ILE A 109 -7.44 12.71 9.32
C ILE A 109 -6.71 14.05 9.19
N GLY A 110 -7.44 15.17 9.25
CA GLY A 110 -6.84 16.49 9.11
C GLY A 110 -5.81 16.82 10.19
N ALA A 111 -5.98 16.32 11.42
CA ALA A 111 -4.98 16.51 12.49
C ALA A 111 -3.68 15.74 12.22
N CYS A 112 -3.78 14.53 11.70
CA CYS A 112 -2.64 13.71 11.29
C CYS A 112 -1.90 14.32 10.08
N GLU A 113 -2.63 14.75 9.06
CA GLU A 113 -2.05 15.42 7.89
C GLU A 113 -1.33 16.72 8.24
N SER A 114 -1.96 17.56 9.07
CA SER A 114 -1.32 18.79 9.60
C SER A 114 -0.09 18.51 10.48
N SER A 115 0.11 17.25 10.86
CA SER A 115 1.21 16.80 11.72
C SER A 115 2.24 15.94 10.98
N ASP A 116 2.11 15.79 9.65
CA ASP A 116 2.96 14.93 8.82
C ASP A 116 3.00 13.46 9.32
N LEU A 117 1.91 12.99 9.93
CA LEU A 117 1.75 11.60 10.36
C LEU A 117 0.73 10.92 9.44
N PRO A 118 1.13 9.95 8.60
CA PRO A 118 0.20 9.20 7.78
C PRO A 118 -0.93 8.56 8.60
N ILE A 119 -2.14 8.64 8.09
CA ILE A 119 -3.32 7.99 8.66
C ILE A 119 -4.11 7.32 7.56
N VAL A 120 -4.55 6.09 7.81
CA VAL A 120 -5.47 5.36 6.94
C VAL A 120 -6.71 4.96 7.73
N VAL A 121 -7.88 5.22 7.17
CA VAL A 121 -9.14 4.65 7.66
C VAL A 121 -9.47 3.46 6.78
N VAL A 122 -9.69 2.31 7.39
CA VAL A 122 -9.93 1.02 6.70
C VAL A 122 -11.17 0.34 7.24
N SER A 123 -11.72 -0.61 6.49
CA SER A 123 -12.72 -1.54 7.03
C SER A 123 -12.42 -2.98 6.61
N TYR A 124 -13.42 -3.86 6.63
CA TYR A 124 -13.25 -5.28 6.31
C TYR A 124 -12.50 -5.55 5.00
N PRO A 125 -12.80 -4.86 3.87
CA PRO A 125 -12.14 -5.17 2.60
C PRO A 125 -10.63 -4.95 2.59
N GLU A 126 -10.10 -4.05 3.43
CA GLU A 126 -8.66 -3.79 3.49
C GLU A 126 -7.95 -4.62 4.56
N THR A 127 -8.68 -5.17 5.51
CA THR A 127 -8.12 -5.89 6.66
C THR A 127 -8.21 -7.40 6.51
N GLU A 128 -9.01 -7.89 5.57
CA GLU A 128 -9.16 -9.31 5.25
C GLU A 128 -8.31 -9.69 4.03
N PRO A 129 -7.68 -10.88 4.01
CA PRO A 129 -7.05 -11.40 2.81
C PRO A 129 -8.06 -11.55 1.67
N PHE A 130 -7.58 -11.46 0.44
CA PHE A 130 -8.42 -11.81 -0.71
C PHE A 130 -8.88 -13.27 -0.59
N ALA A 131 -10.04 -13.57 -1.18
CA ALA A 131 -10.53 -14.95 -1.26
C ALA A 131 -9.56 -15.89 -2.01
N ASP A 132 -8.65 -15.32 -2.81
CA ASP A 132 -7.60 -16.08 -3.50
C ASP A 132 -6.49 -16.48 -2.51
N PRO A 133 -6.22 -17.79 -2.33
CA PRO A 133 -5.16 -18.27 -1.44
C PRO A 133 -3.76 -17.81 -1.87
N ASP A 134 -3.56 -17.33 -3.10
CA ASP A 134 -2.28 -16.83 -3.59
C ASP A 134 -1.93 -15.43 -3.03
N CYS A 135 -2.90 -14.66 -2.52
CA CYS A 135 -2.66 -13.33 -1.93
C CYS A 135 -3.13 -13.20 -0.47
N PRO A 136 -2.41 -13.81 0.50
CA PRO A 136 -2.70 -13.72 1.94
C PRO A 136 -2.41 -12.34 2.53
N VAL A 137 -1.67 -11.50 1.81
CA VAL A 137 -1.34 -10.11 2.15
C VAL A 137 -2.59 -9.26 1.94
N THR A 138 -2.91 -8.41 2.90
CA THR A 138 -4.08 -7.53 2.83
C THR A 138 -3.73 -6.16 2.26
N VAL A 139 -4.73 -5.35 1.93
CA VAL A 139 -4.49 -3.95 1.53
C VAL A 139 -3.81 -3.18 2.65
N LEU A 140 -4.18 -3.41 3.91
CA LEU A 140 -3.54 -2.77 5.05
C LEU A 140 -2.07 -3.17 5.21
N ASP A 141 -1.72 -4.44 4.94
CA ASP A 141 -0.31 -4.85 4.93
C ASP A 141 0.46 -4.10 3.82
N ALA A 142 -0.13 -3.97 2.63
CA ALA A 142 0.48 -3.19 1.55
C ALA A 142 0.66 -1.71 1.94
N VAL A 143 -0.34 -1.09 2.58
CA VAL A 143 -0.23 0.29 3.11
C VAL A 143 0.92 0.42 4.10
N ILE A 144 1.06 -0.51 5.05
CA ILE A 144 2.15 -0.49 6.03
C ILE A 144 3.52 -0.59 5.31
N GLY A 145 3.64 -1.50 4.33
CA GLY A 145 4.86 -1.65 3.53
C GLY A 145 5.24 -0.39 2.76
N GLU A 146 4.27 0.26 2.11
CA GLU A 146 4.51 1.49 1.35
C GLU A 146 4.85 2.67 2.27
N VAL A 147 4.23 2.79 3.45
CA VAL A 147 4.60 3.82 4.43
C VAL A 147 6.04 3.65 4.95
N ILE A 148 6.49 2.42 5.17
CA ILE A 148 7.90 2.14 5.52
C ILE A 148 8.82 2.61 4.39
N THR A 149 8.46 2.28 3.14
CA THR A 149 9.22 2.64 1.93
C THR A 149 9.34 4.16 1.83
N GLU A 150 8.21 4.86 1.92
CA GLU A 150 8.16 6.33 1.80
C GLU A 150 8.94 7.01 2.91
N ARG A 151 8.82 6.55 4.15
CA ARG A 151 9.59 7.09 5.27
C ARG A 151 11.09 6.95 5.02
N LYS A 152 11.55 5.78 4.53
CA LYS A 152 12.96 5.57 4.20
C LYS A 152 13.40 6.47 3.04
N ARG A 153 12.56 6.60 2.01
CA ARG A 153 12.82 7.48 0.86
C ARG A 153 13.01 8.92 1.32
N GLN A 154 12.12 9.44 2.16
CA GLN A 154 12.22 10.79 2.73
C GLN A 154 13.50 10.99 3.54
N GLN A 155 13.88 10.01 4.37
CA GLN A 155 15.15 10.05 5.12
C GLN A 155 16.36 10.10 4.19
N LEU A 156 16.38 9.28 3.14
CA LEU A 156 17.48 9.22 2.18
C LEU A 156 17.58 10.52 1.38
N VAL A 157 16.45 11.04 0.86
CA VAL A 157 16.39 12.33 0.17
C VAL A 157 16.92 13.45 1.07
N ALA A 158 16.46 13.52 2.32
CA ALA A 158 16.93 14.54 3.27
C ALA A 158 18.43 14.41 3.57
N SER A 159 18.95 13.18 3.72
CA SER A 159 20.37 12.94 4.00
C SER A 159 21.29 13.19 2.80
N ARG A 160 20.74 13.18 1.59
CA ARG A 160 21.46 13.34 0.32
C ARG A 160 21.10 14.66 -0.40
N SER A 161 20.45 15.60 0.30
CA SER A 161 19.95 16.85 -0.29
C SER A 161 21.05 17.63 -1.01
N ASP A 162 22.24 17.71 -0.41
CA ASP A 162 23.36 18.46 -0.96
C ASP A 162 23.89 17.82 -2.25
N HIS A 163 23.94 16.48 -2.30
CA HIS A 163 24.35 15.75 -3.51
C HIS A 163 23.30 15.86 -4.61
N LEU A 164 22.01 15.82 -4.26
CA LEU A 164 20.92 16.02 -5.21
C LEU A 164 20.92 17.45 -5.78
N GLY A 165 21.20 18.44 -4.93
CA GLY A 165 21.35 19.84 -5.34
C GLY A 165 22.53 20.04 -6.27
N ALA A 166 23.71 19.52 -5.91
CA ALA A 166 24.90 19.58 -6.76
C ALA A 166 24.69 18.87 -8.11
N ALA A 167 24.07 17.68 -8.12
CA ALA A 167 23.77 16.96 -9.36
C ALA A 167 22.84 17.77 -10.29
N LEU A 168 21.85 18.47 -9.73
CA LEU A 168 20.94 19.31 -10.50
C LEU A 168 21.62 20.58 -11.05
N GLU A 169 22.58 21.13 -10.30
CA GLU A 169 23.39 22.28 -10.73
C GLU A 169 24.39 21.91 -11.84
N ASP A 170 25.04 20.75 -11.71
CA ASP A 170 26.06 20.24 -12.64
C ASP A 170 25.44 19.68 -13.93
N ASP A 171 24.25 19.11 -13.85
CA ASP A 171 23.51 18.51 -14.96
C ASP A 171 22.08 19.06 -15.05
N PRO A 172 21.88 20.17 -15.78
CA PRO A 172 20.56 20.78 -15.95
C PRO A 172 19.55 19.90 -16.69
N SER A 173 19.99 18.81 -17.33
CA SER A 173 19.08 17.86 -17.98
C SER A 173 18.33 17.00 -16.96
N GLY A 174 18.86 16.86 -15.75
CA GLY A 174 18.27 16.09 -14.66
C GLY A 174 18.62 14.60 -14.68
N GLU A 175 19.31 14.07 -15.70
CA GLU A 175 19.63 12.63 -15.80
C GLU A 175 20.41 12.12 -14.58
N THR A 176 21.39 12.90 -14.11
CA THR A 176 22.18 12.55 -12.92
C THR A 176 21.31 12.55 -11.66
N THR A 177 20.43 13.54 -11.51
CA THR A 177 19.48 13.62 -10.40
C THR A 177 18.48 12.46 -10.43
N ASP A 178 17.95 12.11 -11.60
CA ASP A 178 17.03 10.99 -11.78
C ASP A 178 17.69 9.66 -11.43
N SER A 179 18.95 9.46 -11.83
CA SER A 179 19.71 8.26 -11.44
C SER A 179 19.90 8.15 -9.92
N LEU A 180 20.14 9.27 -9.24
CA LEU A 180 20.27 9.28 -7.77
C LEU A 180 18.93 9.02 -7.08
N LEU A 181 17.83 9.58 -7.62
CA LEU A 181 16.49 9.32 -7.12
C LEU A 181 16.09 7.85 -7.29
N LEU A 182 16.41 7.25 -8.44
CA LEU A 182 16.21 5.82 -8.67
C LEU A 182 17.01 4.96 -7.69
N GLU A 183 18.27 5.31 -7.40
CA GLU A 183 19.05 4.60 -6.39
C GLU A 183 18.38 4.71 -5.00
N ILE A 184 17.90 5.89 -4.63
CA ILE A 184 17.18 6.12 -3.39
C ILE A 184 15.91 5.26 -3.33
N GLU A 185 15.14 5.18 -4.41
CA GLU A 185 13.94 4.33 -4.50
C GLU A 185 14.29 2.86 -4.31
N VAL A 186 15.29 2.36 -5.02
CA VAL A 186 15.74 0.96 -4.91
C VAL A 186 16.16 0.62 -3.47
N ILE A 187 16.89 1.51 -2.80
CA ILE A 187 17.29 1.33 -1.39
C ILE A 187 16.06 1.40 -0.47
N ALA A 188 15.16 2.35 -0.68
CA ALA A 188 13.96 2.50 0.14
C ALA A 188 13.06 1.26 0.07
N GLU A 189 12.87 0.69 -1.12
CA GLU A 189 12.07 -0.53 -1.32
C GLU A 189 12.65 -1.76 -0.59
N GLN A 190 13.95 -1.79 -0.27
CA GLN A 190 14.56 -2.88 0.50
C GLN A 190 14.08 -2.91 1.96
N GLU A 191 13.53 -1.81 2.47
CA GLU A 191 12.94 -1.78 3.81
C GLU A 191 11.52 -2.38 3.83
N ASN A 192 10.87 -2.54 2.68
CA ASN A 192 9.53 -3.11 2.58
C ASN A 192 9.57 -4.64 2.57
N PRO A 193 9.11 -5.33 3.64
CA PRO A 193 9.21 -6.78 3.72
C PRO A 193 8.40 -7.52 2.65
N ILE A 194 7.33 -6.90 2.13
CA ILE A 194 6.50 -7.49 1.07
C ILE A 194 7.29 -7.48 -0.25
N ARG A 195 7.88 -6.33 -0.62
CA ARG A 195 8.73 -6.21 -1.82
C ARG A 195 9.95 -7.12 -1.75
N CYS A 196 10.62 -7.19 -0.60
CA CYS A 196 11.70 -8.14 -0.37
C CYS A 196 11.24 -9.58 -0.56
N ARG A 197 10.08 -9.95 -0.03
CA ARG A 197 9.53 -11.30 -0.20
C ARG A 197 9.18 -11.62 -1.65
N ILE A 198 8.65 -10.66 -2.41
CA ILE A 198 8.40 -10.79 -3.84
C ILE A 198 9.71 -11.08 -4.57
N ARG A 199 10.75 -10.25 -4.37
CA ARG A 199 12.07 -10.43 -5.00
C ARG A 199 12.68 -11.79 -4.68
N GLU A 200 12.63 -12.23 -3.42
CA GLU A 200 13.09 -13.56 -3.02
C GLU A 200 12.38 -14.69 -3.78
N MET A 201 11.06 -14.59 -3.92
CA MET A 201 10.26 -15.58 -4.63
C MET A 201 10.54 -15.58 -6.14
N GLN A 202 10.66 -14.39 -6.75
CA GLN A 202 10.96 -14.22 -8.17
C GLN A 202 12.37 -14.71 -8.54
N ASN A 203 13.37 -14.50 -7.68
CA ASN A 203 14.75 -14.97 -7.90
C ASN A 203 14.85 -16.50 -8.03
N GLY A 204 13.87 -17.25 -7.50
CA GLY A 204 13.80 -18.70 -7.63
C GLY A 204 13.15 -19.21 -8.91
N LEU A 205 12.62 -18.33 -9.76
CA LEU A 205 11.89 -18.68 -10.97
C LEU A 205 12.74 -18.47 -12.22
N PRO A 206 12.70 -19.39 -13.21
CA PRO A 206 13.49 -19.28 -14.44
C PRO A 206 12.82 -18.37 -15.48
N VAL A 207 12.16 -17.31 -15.04
CA VAL A 207 11.48 -16.32 -15.89
C VAL A 207 11.68 -14.92 -15.34
N SER A 208 11.66 -13.93 -16.24
CA SER A 208 11.70 -12.54 -15.85
C SER A 208 10.30 -12.02 -15.56
N PHE A 209 10.17 -11.35 -14.42
CA PHE A 209 9.01 -10.53 -14.09
C PHE A 209 9.32 -9.13 -14.60
N GLY A 210 9.01 -8.88 -15.88
CA GLY A 210 9.18 -7.55 -16.46
C GLY A 210 8.34 -6.49 -15.74
N GLU A 211 8.68 -5.22 -15.94
CA GLU A 211 7.84 -4.11 -15.49
C GLU A 211 6.62 -3.98 -16.39
N GLN A 212 5.57 -4.73 -16.07
CA GLN A 212 4.30 -4.64 -16.78
C GLN A 212 3.17 -4.51 -15.79
N PHE A 213 2.53 -3.36 -15.80
CA PHE A 213 1.34 -3.09 -15.01
C PHE A 213 0.28 -2.50 -15.94
N HIS A 214 -0.92 -3.07 -15.89
CA HIS A 214 -2.04 -2.61 -16.69
C HIS A 214 -3.14 -2.15 -15.73
N PRO A 215 -3.45 -0.84 -15.68
CA PRO A 215 -4.61 -0.35 -14.95
C PRO A 215 -5.90 -0.98 -15.48
N LEU A 216 -6.71 -1.52 -14.58
CA LEU A 216 -8.02 -2.11 -14.91
C LEU A 216 -9.13 -1.11 -14.55
N LYS A 217 -10.03 -0.87 -15.50
CA LYS A 217 -11.15 0.08 -15.38
C LYS A 217 -12.53 -0.58 -15.48
N ASP A 218 -12.57 -1.90 -15.49
CA ASP A 218 -13.77 -2.72 -15.70
C ASP A 218 -14.62 -2.91 -14.43
N ARG A 219 -14.16 -2.43 -13.27
CA ARG A 219 -14.90 -2.48 -12.01
C ARG A 219 -15.15 -1.08 -11.44
N PRO A 220 -16.33 -0.48 -11.67
CA PRO A 220 -16.67 0.85 -11.16
C PRO A 220 -16.51 0.97 -9.64
N GLY A 221 -15.89 2.07 -9.20
CA GLY A 221 -15.65 2.34 -7.77
C GLY A 221 -14.45 1.62 -7.17
N TYR A 222 -13.69 0.87 -7.97
CA TYR A 222 -12.45 0.20 -7.57
C TYR A 222 -11.28 0.69 -8.43
N VAL A 223 -10.09 0.59 -7.87
CA VAL A 223 -8.82 0.75 -8.59
C VAL A 223 -8.27 -0.66 -8.83
N GLY A 224 -8.08 -1.01 -10.09
CA GLY A 224 -7.60 -2.33 -10.47
C GLY A 224 -6.22 -2.29 -11.13
N ALA A 225 -5.44 -3.34 -10.91
CA ALA A 225 -4.15 -3.54 -11.54
C ALA A 225 -4.00 -5.00 -11.99
N ARG A 226 -3.43 -5.19 -13.18
CA ARG A 226 -3.00 -6.49 -13.70
C ARG A 226 -1.49 -6.54 -13.83
N ARG A 227 -0.89 -7.58 -13.27
CA ARG A 227 0.49 -8.00 -13.54
C ARG A 227 0.47 -9.23 -14.45
N SER A 228 1.44 -9.33 -15.35
CA SER A 228 1.55 -10.45 -16.30
C SER A 228 2.98 -10.93 -16.44
N ILE A 229 3.15 -12.23 -16.74
CA ILE A 229 4.41 -12.82 -17.19
C ILE A 229 4.28 -13.05 -18.69
N ILE A 230 5.16 -12.43 -19.47
CA ILE A 230 5.16 -12.53 -20.93
C ILE A 230 6.21 -13.54 -21.38
N GLY A 231 5.78 -14.49 -22.21
CA GLY A 231 6.68 -15.47 -22.84
C GLY A 231 7.35 -14.92 -24.08
N GLY A 232 6.69 -14.01 -24.80
CA GLY A 232 7.23 -13.40 -26.00
C GLY A 232 6.39 -12.23 -26.48
N ILE A 233 7.04 -11.37 -27.26
CA ILE A 233 6.44 -10.25 -27.96
C ILE A 233 6.84 -10.38 -29.44
N GLU A 234 5.87 -10.31 -30.35
CA GLU A 234 6.11 -10.31 -31.79
C GLU A 234 5.32 -9.19 -32.47
N VAL A 235 5.85 -8.68 -33.58
CA VAL A 235 5.12 -7.76 -34.46
C VAL A 235 4.79 -8.48 -35.74
N ARG A 236 3.49 -8.66 -36.03
CA ARG A 236 3.01 -9.30 -37.25
C ARG A 236 1.93 -8.44 -37.88
N GLU A 237 2.06 -8.15 -39.17
CA GLU A 237 1.07 -7.35 -39.91
C GLU A 237 0.78 -6.00 -39.25
N GLN A 238 1.82 -5.32 -38.74
CA GLN A 238 1.74 -4.05 -37.99
C GLN A 238 0.97 -4.11 -36.66
N LYS A 239 0.65 -5.31 -36.16
CA LYS A 239 0.06 -5.51 -34.83
C LYS A 239 1.08 -6.08 -33.86
N LEU A 240 1.11 -5.50 -32.66
CA LEU A 240 1.83 -6.07 -31.53
C LEU A 240 1.03 -7.26 -30.99
N ARG A 241 1.69 -8.40 -30.87
CA ARG A 241 1.13 -9.61 -30.30
C ARG A 241 2.00 -10.03 -29.14
N GLN A 242 1.35 -10.46 -28.06
CA GLN A 242 2.01 -10.87 -26.84
C GLN A 242 1.54 -12.26 -26.45
N GLN A 243 2.44 -12.98 -25.79
CA GLN A 243 2.14 -14.29 -25.22
C GLN A 243 2.07 -14.17 -23.70
N ILE A 244 0.86 -13.99 -23.18
CA ILE A 244 0.62 -13.83 -21.74
C ILE A 244 0.57 -15.22 -21.09
N LEU A 245 1.66 -15.63 -20.44
CA LEU A 245 1.77 -16.95 -19.81
C LEU A 245 0.90 -17.04 -18.55
N LEU A 246 0.97 -16.01 -17.71
CA LEU A 246 0.18 -15.87 -16.50
C LEU A 246 -0.16 -14.41 -16.30
N ASN A 247 -1.33 -14.15 -15.72
CA ASN A 247 -1.71 -12.85 -15.22
C ASN A 247 -2.33 -12.97 -13.82
N TYR A 248 -2.39 -11.86 -13.12
CA TYR A 248 -3.06 -11.75 -11.84
C TYR A 248 -3.67 -10.36 -11.71
N ASP A 249 -4.96 -10.31 -11.41
CA ASP A 249 -5.74 -9.08 -11.31
C ASP A 249 -6.09 -8.84 -9.85
N VAL A 250 -5.86 -7.61 -9.39
CA VAL A 250 -6.28 -7.15 -8.06
C VAL A 250 -7.15 -5.92 -8.22
N TYR A 251 -8.19 -5.84 -7.39
CA TYR A 251 -9.04 -4.67 -7.25
C TYR A 251 -9.09 -4.25 -5.79
N VAL A 252 -8.76 -3.01 -5.53
CA VAL A 252 -8.87 -2.38 -4.21
C VAL A 252 -9.85 -1.23 -4.28
N ARG A 253 -10.46 -0.88 -3.14
CA ARG A 253 -11.16 0.41 -3.05
C ARG A 253 -10.13 1.54 -3.22
N PRO A 254 -10.55 2.76 -3.61
CA PRO A 254 -9.63 3.89 -3.73
C PRO A 254 -9.19 4.42 -2.36
N VAL A 255 -8.76 3.53 -1.47
CA VAL A 255 -8.20 3.84 -0.16
C VAL A 255 -6.78 4.35 -0.33
N ASN A 256 -6.46 5.46 0.32
CA ASN A 256 -5.11 6.00 0.32
C ASN A 256 -4.80 6.72 1.64
N CYS A 257 -3.53 7.06 1.78
CA CYS A 257 -3.02 7.99 2.78
C CYS A 257 -1.81 8.73 2.19
N SER A 258 -1.28 9.73 2.91
CA SER A 258 -0.06 10.42 2.49
C SER A 258 1.07 9.43 2.20
N GLY A 259 1.62 9.50 0.99
CA GLY A 259 2.71 8.62 0.52
C GLY A 259 2.29 7.25 -0.01
N CYS A 260 0.99 6.98 -0.14
CA CYS A 260 0.50 5.67 -0.57
C CYS A 260 -0.76 5.81 -1.44
N ASP A 261 -0.63 5.65 -2.77
CA ASP A 261 -1.77 5.71 -3.68
C ASP A 261 -2.42 4.33 -3.91
N PRO A 262 -3.72 4.30 -4.30
CA PRO A 262 -4.44 3.03 -4.44
C PRO A 262 -3.93 2.17 -5.61
N PHE A 263 -3.32 2.77 -6.63
CA PHE A 263 -2.84 2.01 -7.79
C PHE A 263 -1.56 1.26 -7.45
N HIS A 264 -0.61 1.89 -6.76
CA HIS A 264 0.58 1.22 -6.23
C HIS A 264 0.21 0.09 -5.27
N LEU A 265 -0.81 0.28 -4.42
CA LEU A 265 -1.35 -0.80 -3.58
C LEU A 265 -1.86 -1.98 -4.41
N ALA A 266 -2.72 -1.72 -5.40
CA ALA A 266 -3.24 -2.75 -6.28
C ALA A 266 -2.10 -3.47 -7.03
N ASN A 267 -1.11 -2.72 -7.50
CA ASN A 267 0.02 -3.22 -8.26
C ASN A 267 0.92 -4.14 -7.42
N LEU A 268 1.28 -3.73 -6.20
CA LEU A 268 2.07 -4.54 -5.27
C LEU A 268 1.37 -5.86 -4.94
N LEU A 269 0.07 -5.80 -4.67
CA LEU A 269 -0.74 -6.99 -4.38
C LEU A 269 -0.87 -7.90 -5.60
N ALA A 270 -1.06 -7.33 -6.79
CA ALA A 270 -1.10 -8.09 -8.04
C ALA A 270 0.23 -8.79 -8.32
N GLU A 271 1.35 -8.14 -8.00
CA GLU A 271 2.68 -8.72 -8.18
C GLU A 271 2.93 -9.85 -7.20
N TYR A 272 2.56 -9.65 -5.92
CA TYR A 272 2.64 -10.70 -4.91
C TYR A 272 1.80 -11.92 -5.33
N GLY A 273 0.55 -11.69 -5.75
CA GLY A 273 -0.37 -12.73 -6.21
C GLY A 273 0.16 -13.47 -7.44
N LEU A 274 0.64 -12.74 -8.46
CA LEU A 274 1.23 -13.33 -9.67
C LEU A 274 2.43 -14.20 -9.34
N THR A 275 3.31 -13.72 -8.47
CA THR A 275 4.52 -14.45 -8.08
C THR A 275 4.17 -15.76 -7.39
N ARG A 276 3.18 -15.74 -6.48
CA ARG A 276 2.71 -16.97 -5.82
C ARG A 276 1.96 -17.90 -6.77
N LYS A 277 1.14 -17.36 -7.67
CA LYS A 277 0.46 -18.11 -8.72
C LYS A 277 1.47 -18.82 -9.62
N ALA A 278 2.55 -18.15 -10.01
CA ALA A 278 3.63 -18.73 -10.82
C ALA A 278 4.31 -19.92 -10.10
N ILE A 279 4.68 -19.75 -8.83
CA ILE A 279 5.26 -20.83 -8.01
C ILE A 279 4.30 -22.02 -7.90
N ARG A 280 3.01 -21.76 -7.65
CA ARG A 280 2.00 -22.80 -7.46
C ARG A 280 1.69 -23.56 -8.74
N MET A 281 1.51 -22.84 -9.85
CA MET A 281 1.01 -23.42 -11.10
C MET A 281 2.11 -24.05 -11.96
N VAL A 282 3.31 -23.46 -11.97
CA VAL A 282 4.40 -23.87 -12.88
C VAL A 282 5.61 -24.36 -12.09
N GLY A 283 5.91 -23.70 -10.97
CA GLY A 283 7.08 -24.01 -10.14
C GLY A 283 8.37 -23.49 -10.73
N THR A 284 9.50 -24.12 -10.38
CA THR A 284 10.84 -23.64 -10.69
C THR A 284 11.50 -24.35 -11.88
N SER A 285 10.79 -25.29 -12.54
CA SER A 285 11.33 -26.07 -13.65
C SER A 285 11.33 -25.29 -14.96
N SER A 286 12.50 -25.04 -15.53
CA SER A 286 12.61 -24.39 -16.85
C SER A 286 11.87 -25.16 -17.95
N GLN A 287 11.74 -26.49 -17.85
CA GLN A 287 11.00 -27.30 -18.82
C GLN A 287 9.49 -27.02 -18.75
N GLU A 288 8.93 -26.86 -17.55
CA GLU A 288 7.51 -26.53 -17.39
C GLU A 288 7.20 -25.12 -17.91
N TRP A 289 8.12 -24.17 -17.71
CA TRP A 289 8.00 -22.83 -18.29
C TRP A 289 8.08 -22.82 -19.81
N GLN A 290 9.01 -23.58 -20.39
CA GLN A 290 9.11 -23.74 -21.86
C GLN A 290 7.87 -24.42 -22.44
N LYS A 291 7.32 -25.42 -21.74
CA LYS A 291 6.08 -26.09 -22.13
C LYS A 291 4.90 -25.13 -22.08
N LEU A 292 4.72 -24.40 -20.97
CA LEU A 292 3.69 -23.37 -20.84
C LEU A 292 3.80 -22.35 -21.96
N GLN A 293 5.02 -21.89 -22.26
CA GLN A 293 5.27 -20.99 -23.36
C GLN A 293 4.89 -21.60 -24.72
N ALA A 294 5.28 -22.85 -25.02
CA ALA A 294 4.92 -23.47 -26.28
C ALA A 294 3.40 -23.67 -26.47
N GLU A 295 2.67 -23.88 -25.38
CA GLU A 295 1.22 -24.14 -25.36
C GLU A 295 0.38 -22.85 -25.30
N THR A 296 0.95 -21.71 -24.91
CA THR A 296 0.22 -20.44 -24.75
C THR A 296 -0.02 -19.78 -26.12
N PRO A 297 -1.25 -19.39 -26.47
CA PRO A 297 -1.53 -18.71 -27.72
C PRO A 297 -1.02 -17.26 -27.71
N TRP A 298 -0.72 -16.73 -28.89
CA TRP A 298 -0.44 -15.31 -29.11
C TRP A 298 -1.73 -14.51 -29.15
N THR A 299 -1.82 -13.46 -28.33
CA THR A 299 -2.95 -12.52 -28.29
C THR A 299 -2.53 -11.18 -28.87
N ASP A 300 -3.38 -10.60 -29.72
CA ASP A 300 -3.22 -9.22 -30.17
C ASP A 300 -3.47 -8.28 -28.98
N GLU A 301 -2.70 -7.19 -28.87
CA GLU A 301 -3.05 -6.16 -27.89
C GLU A 301 -4.45 -5.61 -28.19
N PRO A 302 -5.29 -5.40 -27.16
CA PRO A 302 -6.56 -4.72 -27.36
C PRO A 302 -6.26 -3.33 -27.90
N SER A 303 -6.77 -3.02 -29.10
CA SER A 303 -6.74 -1.67 -29.63
C SER A 303 -7.39 -0.75 -28.61
N GLU A 304 -6.63 0.19 -28.06
CA GLU A 304 -7.14 1.20 -27.14
C GLU A 304 -8.37 1.86 -27.78
N GLY A 305 -9.53 1.64 -27.18
CA GLY A 305 -10.81 2.24 -27.55
C GLY A 305 -11.27 3.20 -26.47
#